data_AF-A0A7V9TW75-F1
#
_entry.id   AF-A0A7V9TW75-F1
#
_cell.length_a   1.000
_cell.length_b   1.000
_cell.length_c   1.000
_cell.angle_alpha   90.00
_cell.angle_beta   90.00
_cell.angle_gamma   90.00
#
_symmetry.space_group_name_H-M   'P 1'
#
loop_
_entity.id
_entity.type
_entity.pdbx_description
1 polymer ?
#
loop_
_entity_poly.entity_id
_entity_poly.type
_entity_poly.pdbx_seq_one_letter_code
_entity_poly.pdbx_strand_id
1 'polypeptide(L)'
;MGNVNYGRLIAGALIAAVFYFIADGFIHGALLGKYHMAAISAAGYPLTADSTAYIYFALFDLGKGLVAMLIYVAARVPCKPGPRTAVVAGLIAWLAIAVLPSIEWMPFPFYEKSFWVKVIALELVPLVIGAILGAWVYKEPAAER
;
A
#
# COMPACT_ATOMS: atom_id res chain seq x y z
N MET A 1 14.18 -20.88 6.34
CA MET A 1 13.43 -20.05 5.37
C MET A 1 13.40 -20.85 4.08
N GLY A 2 12.21 -21.27 3.60
CA GLY A 2 12.12 -22.01 2.34
C GLY A 2 12.77 -21.24 1.20
N ASN A 3 13.17 -21.91 0.11
CA ASN A 3 13.80 -21.26 -1.04
C ASN A 3 12.89 -20.15 -1.60
N VAL A 4 13.13 -18.90 -1.21
CA VAL A 4 12.35 -17.75 -1.66
C VAL A 4 12.66 -17.51 -3.14
N ASN A 5 11.61 -17.46 -3.96
CA ASN A 5 11.79 -17.06 -5.35
C ASN A 5 11.83 -15.53 -5.45
N TYR A 6 13.02 -14.95 -5.35
CA TYR A 6 13.21 -13.49 -5.39
C TYR A 6 12.69 -12.87 -6.69
N GLY A 7 12.86 -13.54 -7.83
CA GLY A 7 12.35 -13.03 -9.11
C GLY A 7 10.82 -12.93 -9.12
N ARG A 8 10.12 -13.94 -8.60
CA ARG A 8 8.66 -13.92 -8.46
C ARG A 8 8.18 -12.96 -7.37
N LEU A 9 8.97 -12.79 -6.31
CA LEU A 9 8.66 -11.81 -5.24
C LEU A 9 8.68 -10.40 -5.82
N ILE A 10 9.75 -10.05 -6.54
CA ILE A 10 9.90 -8.74 -7.20
C ILE A 10 8.78 -8.54 -8.23
N ALA A 11 8.51 -9.54 -9.07
CA ALA A 11 7.41 -9.45 -10.05
C ALA A 11 6.04 -9.22 -9.39
N GLY A 12 5.73 -9.94 -8.31
CA GLY A 12 4.51 -9.73 -7.54
C GLY A 12 4.44 -8.36 -6.88
N ALA A 13 5.57 -7.87 -6.34
CA ALA A 13 5.66 -6.55 -5.71
C ALA A 13 5.41 -5.43 -6.72
N LEU A 14 5.96 -5.55 -7.94
CA LEU A 14 5.73 -4.59 -9.02
C LEU A 14 4.26 -4.54 -9.45
N ILE A 15 3.59 -5.69 -9.56
CA ILE A 15 2.17 -5.75 -9.92
C ILE A 15 1.31 -5.09 -8.84
N ALA A 16 1.58 -5.40 -7.57
CA ALA A 16 0.88 -4.77 -6.45
C ALA A 16 1.12 -3.26 -6.43
N ALA A 17 2.37 -2.81 -6.64
CA ALA A 17 2.75 -1.40 -6.65
C ALA A 17 2.04 -0.60 -7.73
N VAL A 18 1.98 -1.11 -8.97
CA VAL A 18 1.26 -0.44 -10.06
C VAL A 18 -0.23 -0.30 -9.74
N PHE A 19 -0.83 -1.35 -9.16
CA PHE A 19 -2.22 -1.29 -8.74
C PHE A 19 -2.44 -0.25 -7.62
N TYR A 20 -1.57 -0.22 -6.60
CA TYR A 20 -1.63 0.77 -5.53
C TYR A 20 -1.49 2.19 -6.05
N PHE A 21 -0.52 2.45 -6.94
CA PHE A 21 -0.33 3.77 -7.52
C PHE A 21 -1.58 4.31 -8.23
N ILE A 22 -2.29 3.45 -8.96
CA ILE A 22 -3.55 3.84 -9.62
C ILE A 22 -4.65 4.08 -8.57
N ALA A 23 -4.76 3.21 -7.57
CA ALA A 23 -5.75 3.33 -6.51
C ALA A 23 -5.54 4.58 -5.64
N ASP A 24 -4.31 4.84 -5.20
CA ASP A 24 -3.90 6.01 -4.44
C ASP A 24 -4.08 7.28 -5.27
N GLY A 25 -3.76 7.26 -6.57
CA GLY A 25 -4.06 8.36 -7.47
C GLY A 25 -5.55 8.72 -7.50
N PHE A 26 -6.43 7.71 -7.47
CA PHE A 26 -7.87 7.92 -7.37
C PHE A 26 -8.31 8.39 -5.98
N ILE A 27 -7.82 7.76 -4.91
CA ILE A 27 -8.16 8.09 -3.52
C ILE A 27 -7.68 9.51 -3.18
N HIS A 28 -6.40 9.79 -3.34
CA HIS A 28 -5.78 11.07 -2.99
C HIS A 28 -6.07 12.18 -3.99
N GLY A 29 -6.29 11.85 -5.27
CA GLY A 29 -6.71 12.82 -6.28
C GLY A 29 -8.21 13.14 -6.21
N ALA A 30 -9.05 12.14 -6.49
CA ALA A 30 -10.49 12.36 -6.70
C ALA A 30 -11.30 12.43 -5.40
N LEU A 31 -11.01 11.56 -4.42
CA LEU A 31 -11.82 11.47 -3.19
C LEU A 31 -11.32 12.43 -2.09
N LEU A 32 -10.00 12.51 -1.93
CA LEU A 32 -9.35 13.23 -0.84
C LEU A 32 -8.65 14.52 -1.28
N GLY A 33 -8.55 14.80 -2.59
CA GLY A 33 -7.80 15.95 -3.13
C GLY A 33 -8.23 17.29 -2.54
N LYS A 34 -9.54 17.50 -2.37
CA LYS A 34 -10.06 18.72 -1.75
C LYS A 34 -9.57 18.95 -0.32
N TYR A 35 -9.33 17.89 0.44
CA TYR A 35 -8.83 17.99 1.81
C TYR A 35 -7.34 18.34 1.83
N HIS A 36 -6.56 17.76 0.91
CA HIS A 36 -5.16 18.15 0.70
C HIS A 36 -5.04 19.64 0.33
N MET A 37 -5.84 20.11 -0.61
CA MET A 37 -5.84 21.52 -1.01
C MET A 37 -6.24 22.46 0.13
N ALA A 38 -7.26 22.08 0.91
CA ALA A 38 -7.69 22.85 2.08
C ALA A 38 -6.58 22.92 3.15
N ALA A 39 -5.91 21.81 3.44
CA ALA A 39 -4.81 21.78 4.42
C ALA A 39 -3.61 22.62 3.97
N ILE A 40 -3.19 22.50 2.70
CA ILE A 40 -2.09 23.30 2.13
C ILE A 40 -2.41 24.79 2.21
N SER A 41 -3.62 25.19 1.79
CA SER A 41 -4.04 26.59 1.82
C SER A 41 -4.16 27.13 3.25
N ALA A 42 -4.69 26.34 4.19
CA ALA A 42 -4.82 26.74 5.58
C ALA A 42 -3.45 26.92 6.26
N ALA A 43 -2.45 26.16 5.83
CA ALA A 43 -1.06 26.30 6.25
C ALA A 43 -0.32 27.48 5.58
N GLY A 44 -0.99 28.23 4.70
CA GLY A 44 -0.43 29.42 4.03
C GLY A 44 0.49 29.10 2.84
N TYR A 45 0.52 27.86 2.37
CA TYR A 45 1.31 27.46 1.20
C TYR A 45 0.52 27.68 -0.11
N PRO A 46 1.20 28.03 -1.20
CA PRO A 46 0.56 28.15 -2.51
C PRO A 46 0.16 26.77 -3.05
N LEU A 47 -0.97 26.72 -3.77
CA LEU A 47 -1.44 25.52 -4.45
C LEU A 47 -0.73 25.35 -5.81
N THR A 48 0.55 25.00 -5.76
CA THR A 48 1.38 24.77 -6.94
C THR A 48 1.58 23.28 -7.19
N ALA A 49 1.59 22.88 -8.46
CA ALA A 49 1.96 21.53 -8.84
C ALA A 49 3.48 21.35 -8.73
N ASP A 50 3.93 20.31 -8.03
CA ASP A 50 5.31 19.83 -8.09
C ASP A 50 5.43 18.80 -9.22
N SER A 51 6.26 19.11 -10.22
CA SER A 51 6.47 18.24 -11.39
C SER A 51 7.14 16.91 -11.03
N THR A 52 7.77 16.82 -9.85
CA THR A 52 8.45 15.62 -9.35
C THR A 52 7.61 14.78 -8.40
N ALA A 53 6.42 15.24 -7.99
CA ALA A 53 5.57 14.59 -6.99
C ALA A 53 5.28 13.11 -7.33
N TYR A 54 5.04 12.80 -8.61
CA TYR A 54 4.76 11.43 -9.07
C TYR A 54 5.89 10.44 -8.79
N ILE A 55 7.16 10.89 -8.70
CA ILE A 55 8.29 10.02 -8.36
C ILE A 55 8.17 9.57 -6.91
N TYR A 56 7.83 10.49 -6.00
CA TYR A 56 7.65 10.17 -4.58
C TYR A 56 6.46 9.23 -4.36
N PHE A 57 5.34 9.47 -5.03
CA PHE A 57 4.18 8.59 -4.97
C PHE A 57 4.50 7.19 -5.52
N ALA A 58 5.18 7.10 -6.67
CA ALA A 58 5.57 5.82 -7.24
C ALA A 58 6.53 5.04 -6.34
N LEU A 59 7.48 5.72 -5.70
CA LEU A 59 8.40 5.08 -4.75
C LEU A 59 7.68 4.59 -3.49
N PHE A 60 6.72 5.36 -2.98
CA PHE A 60 5.89 4.97 -1.85
C PHE A 60 5.05 3.72 -2.18
N ASP A 61 4.37 3.71 -3.33
CA ASP A 61 3.56 2.57 -3.77
C ASP A 61 4.39 1.34 -4.12
N LEU A 62 5.61 1.53 -4.63
CA LEU A 62 6.59 0.46 -4.78
C LEU A 62 6.96 -0.16 -3.43
N GLY A 63 7.17 0.67 -2.41
CA GLY A 63 7.36 0.24 -1.03
C GLY A 63 6.17 -0.54 -0.49
N LYS A 64 4.94 -0.04 -0.69
CA LYS A 64 3.68 -0.73 -0.32
C LYS A 64 3.61 -2.12 -0.95
N GLY A 65 3.87 -2.22 -2.25
CA GLY A 65 3.91 -3.46 -3.00
C GLY A 65 4.92 -4.45 -2.43
N LEU A 66 6.13 -3.99 -2.15
CA LEU A 66 7.19 -4.83 -1.59
C LEU A 66 6.84 -5.33 -0.19
N VAL A 67 6.40 -4.46 0.71
CA VAL A 67 6.03 -4.84 2.09
C VAL A 67 4.90 -5.86 2.09
N ALA A 68 3.83 -5.62 1.33
CA ALA A 68 2.71 -6.56 1.24
C ALA A 68 3.18 -7.95 0.76
N MET A 69 4.09 -7.97 -0.23
CA MET A 69 4.61 -9.23 -0.77
C MET A 69 5.59 -9.93 0.16
N LEU A 70 6.44 -9.20 0.90
CA LEU A 70 7.30 -9.78 1.92
C LEU A 70 6.47 -10.45 3.03
N ILE A 71 5.39 -9.80 3.47
CA ILE A 71 4.44 -10.36 4.43
C ILE A 71 3.79 -11.62 3.86
N TYR A 72 3.32 -11.59 2.61
CA TYR A 72 2.72 -12.76 1.97
C TYR A 72 3.69 -13.94 1.89
N VAL A 73 4.92 -13.71 1.44
CA VAL A 73 5.96 -14.75 1.33
C VAL A 73 6.29 -15.34 2.69
N ALA A 74 6.44 -14.50 3.72
CA ALA A 74 6.67 -14.97 5.09
C ALA A 74 5.47 -15.77 5.63
N ALA A 75 4.24 -15.29 5.41
CA ALA A 75 3.02 -15.92 5.89
C ALA A 75 2.70 -17.26 5.20
N ARG A 76 3.25 -17.53 4.01
CA ARG A 76 3.10 -18.83 3.33
C ARG A 76 3.66 -20.00 4.14
N VAL A 77 4.72 -19.79 4.92
CA VAL A 77 5.35 -20.84 5.72
C VAL A 77 4.37 -21.42 6.76
N PRO A 78 3.72 -20.60 7.62
CA PRO A 78 2.72 -21.11 8.55
C PRO A 78 1.32 -21.34 7.92
N CYS A 79 0.91 -20.54 6.92
CA CYS A 79 -0.50 -20.49 6.48
C CYS A 79 -0.80 -21.23 5.17
N LYS A 80 0.21 -21.84 4.52
CA LYS A 80 0.15 -22.39 3.15
C LYS A 80 -0.09 -21.31 2.08
N PRO A 81 0.27 -21.55 0.82
CA PRO A 81 -0.03 -20.63 -0.28
C PRO A 81 -1.54 -20.55 -0.57
N GLY A 82 -2.01 -19.36 -0.95
CA GLY A 82 -3.38 -19.17 -1.44
C GLY A 82 -3.98 -17.79 -1.15
N PRO A 83 -5.20 -17.52 -1.67
CA PRO A 83 -5.87 -16.23 -1.54
C PRO A 83 -6.11 -15.81 -0.08
N ARG A 84 -6.40 -16.75 0.81
CA ARG A 84 -6.59 -16.46 2.24
C ARG A 84 -5.33 -15.87 2.89
N THR A 85 -4.16 -16.43 2.57
CA THR A 85 -2.87 -15.92 3.05
C THR A 85 -2.56 -14.55 2.46
N ALA A 86 -2.93 -14.31 1.20
CA ALA A 86 -2.80 -13.00 0.57
C ALA A 86 -3.69 -11.93 1.22
N VAL A 87 -4.93 -12.28 1.58
CA VAL A 87 -5.84 -11.40 2.33
C VAL A 87 -5.23 -11.03 3.67
N VAL A 88 -4.72 -12.01 4.43
CA VAL A 88 -4.06 -11.74 5.72
C VAL A 88 -2.85 -10.82 5.52
N ALA A 89 -2.04 -11.05 4.50
CA ALA A 89 -0.91 -10.18 4.19
C ALA A 89 -1.35 -8.74 3.85
N GLY A 90 -2.41 -8.59 3.06
CA GLY A 90 -3.01 -7.29 2.75
C GLY A 90 -3.57 -6.58 3.98
N LEU A 91 -4.21 -7.30 4.90
CA LEU A 91 -4.71 -6.75 6.16
C LEU A 91 -3.56 -6.29 7.09
N ILE A 92 -2.47 -7.05 7.16
CA ILE A 92 -1.28 -6.66 7.93
C ILE A 92 -0.63 -5.44 7.28
N ALA A 93 -0.50 -5.42 5.96
CA ALA A 93 0.03 -4.27 5.23
C ALA A 93 -0.85 -3.03 5.43
N TRP A 94 -2.18 -3.18 5.40
CA TRP A 94 -3.12 -2.11 5.71
C TRP A 94 -2.97 -1.57 7.13
N LEU A 95 -2.84 -2.45 8.12
CA LEU A 95 -2.58 -2.03 9.49
C LEU A 95 -1.27 -1.23 9.57
N ALA A 96 -0.19 -1.75 8.98
CA ALA A 96 1.15 -1.18 9.08
C ALA A 96 1.32 0.14 8.29
N ILE A 97 0.65 0.28 7.14
CA ILE A 97 0.92 1.38 6.19
C ILE A 97 -0.19 2.43 6.20
N ALA A 98 -1.44 2.04 6.46
CA ALA A 98 -2.56 2.98 6.50
C ALA A 98 -2.96 3.32 7.94
N VAL A 99 -3.20 2.31 8.78
CA VAL A 99 -3.80 2.51 10.12
C VAL A 99 -2.83 3.17 11.09
N LEU A 100 -1.69 2.53 11.36
CA LEU A 100 -0.76 3.02 12.38
C LEU A 100 -0.20 4.41 12.05
N PRO A 101 0.24 4.70 10.81
CA PRO A 101 0.69 6.04 10.45
C PRO A 101 -0.44 7.06 10.55
N SER A 102 -1.66 6.73 10.09
CA SER A 102 -2.78 7.67 10.21
C SER A 102 -3.09 8.04 11.66
N ILE A 103 -3.02 7.07 12.58
CA ILE A 103 -3.21 7.32 14.03
C ILE A 103 -2.08 8.19 14.58
N GLU A 104 -0.83 7.94 14.18
CA GLU A 104 0.32 8.77 14.56
C GLU A 104 0.12 10.23 14.13
N TRP A 105 -0.46 10.48 12.95
CA TRP A 105 -0.63 11.82 12.42
C TRP A 105 -1.86 12.58 12.95
N MET A 106 -2.84 11.90 13.55
CA MET A 106 -4.07 12.51 14.08
C MET A 106 -3.89 13.62 15.14
N PRO A 107 -2.84 13.64 15.99
CA PRO A 107 -2.60 14.72 16.94
C PRO A 107 -2.16 16.04 16.30
N PHE A 108 -1.64 16.02 15.07
CA PHE A 108 -1.14 17.23 14.41
C PHE A 108 -2.28 18.03 13.78
N PRO A 109 -2.25 19.37 13.88
CA PRO A 109 -3.36 20.24 13.44
C PRO A 109 -3.42 20.43 11.91
N PHE A 110 -2.76 19.57 11.13
CA PHE A 110 -2.67 19.73 9.67
C PHE A 110 -3.90 19.19 8.95
N TYR A 111 -4.46 18.06 9.42
CA TYR A 111 -5.72 17.51 8.94
C TYR A 111 -6.69 17.30 10.09
N GLU A 112 -7.99 17.39 9.81
CA GLU A 112 -8.99 16.91 10.75
C GLU A 112 -8.85 15.39 10.97
N LYS A 113 -9.19 14.91 12.17
CA LYS A 113 -9.28 13.46 12.46
C LYS A 113 -10.20 12.72 11.48
N SER A 114 -11.23 13.42 10.99
CA SER A 114 -12.17 12.91 9.99
C SER A 114 -11.51 12.57 8.65
N PHE A 115 -10.38 13.21 8.30
CA PHE A 115 -9.60 12.90 7.10
C PHE A 115 -8.85 11.58 7.27
N TRP A 116 -8.14 11.41 8.38
CA TRP A 116 -7.39 10.20 8.67
C TRP A 116 -8.27 8.95 8.80
N VAL A 117 -9.48 9.09 9.35
CA VAL A 117 -10.48 8.00 9.34
C VAL A 117 -10.87 7.59 7.91
N LYS A 118 -10.98 8.55 6.97
CA LYS A 118 -11.25 8.25 5.56
C LYS A 118 -10.07 7.54 4.90
N VAL A 119 -8.83 7.99 5.14
CA VAL A 119 -7.61 7.31 4.64
C VAL A 119 -7.62 5.85 5.08
N ILE A 120 -7.80 5.59 6.38
CA ILE A 120 -7.87 4.25 6.94
C ILE A 120 -8.92 3.38 6.22
N ALA A 121 -10.13 3.90 6.04
CA ALA A 121 -11.22 3.14 5.42
C ALA A 121 -10.99 2.90 3.91
N LEU A 122 -10.50 3.91 3.19
CA LEU A 122 -10.33 3.86 1.73
C LEU A 122 -9.14 2.97 1.32
N GLU A 123 -8.07 2.93 2.11
CA GLU A 123 -6.87 2.13 1.83
C GLU A 123 -7.07 0.62 2.07
N LEU A 124 -8.11 0.22 2.81
CA LEU A 124 -8.33 -1.19 3.16
C LEU A 124 -8.51 -2.08 1.93
N VAL A 125 -9.42 -1.69 1.03
CA VAL A 125 -9.77 -2.51 -0.14
C VAL A 125 -8.60 -2.59 -1.13
N PRO A 126 -7.96 -1.47 -1.53
CA PRO A 126 -6.79 -1.52 -2.38
C PRO A 126 -5.68 -2.41 -1.81
N LEU A 127 -5.27 -2.23 -0.55
CA LEU A 127 -4.17 -3.00 0.03
C LEU A 127 -4.44 -4.51 0.09
N VAL A 128 -5.69 -4.92 0.30
CA VAL A 128 -6.07 -6.33 0.21
C VAL A 128 -6.01 -6.83 -1.25
N ILE A 129 -6.56 -6.07 -2.20
CA ILE A 129 -6.59 -6.48 -3.62
C ILE A 129 -5.18 -6.54 -4.21
N GLY A 130 -4.33 -5.53 -3.98
CA GLY A 130 -2.97 -5.55 -4.52
C GLY A 130 -2.13 -6.68 -3.94
N ALA A 131 -2.30 -7.03 -2.66
CA ALA A 131 -1.67 -8.21 -2.08
C ALA A 131 -2.12 -9.51 -2.77
N ILE A 132 -3.41 -9.64 -3.11
CA ILE A 132 -3.94 -10.78 -3.88
C ILE A 132 -3.34 -10.80 -5.30
N LEU A 133 -3.27 -9.66 -5.98
CA LEU A 133 -2.72 -9.55 -7.33
C LEU A 133 -1.23 -9.93 -7.37
N GLY A 134 -0.44 -9.43 -6.42
CA GLY A 134 0.98 -9.82 -6.32
C GLY A 134 1.16 -11.29 -5.95
N ALA A 135 0.34 -11.81 -5.02
CA ALA A 135 0.34 -13.21 -4.62
C ALA A 135 0.00 -14.17 -5.76
N TRP A 136 -0.86 -13.76 -6.69
CA TRP A 136 -1.25 -14.57 -7.85
C TRP A 136 -0.06 -14.89 -8.76
N VAL A 137 0.90 -13.96 -8.86
CA VAL A 137 2.11 -14.14 -9.67
C VAL A 137 3.22 -14.86 -8.90
N TYR A 138 3.19 -14.82 -7.56
CA TYR A 138 4.22 -15.44 -6.73
C TYR A 138 4.08 -16.97 -6.62
N LYS A 139 5.10 -17.68 -7.09
CA LYS A 139 5.25 -19.14 -6.96
C LYS A 139 6.63 -19.46 -6.41
N GLU A 140 6.69 -20.38 -5.45
CA GLU A 140 7.98 -20.89 -4.97
C GLU A 140 8.65 -21.75 -6.04
N PRO A 141 9.98 -21.89 -6.00
CA PRO A 141 10.69 -22.81 -6.88
C PRO A 141 10.15 -24.23 -6.65
N ALA A 142 10.13 -25.05 -7.69
CA ALA A 142 9.92 -26.48 -7.49
C ALA A 142 11.01 -26.99 -6.56
N ALA A 143 10.64 -27.74 -5.52
CA ALA A 143 11.64 -28.45 -4.73
C ALA A 143 12.36 -29.40 -5.68
N GLU A 144 13.67 -29.22 -5.87
CA GLU A 144 14.52 -30.25 -6.46
C GLU A 144 14.33 -31.50 -5.58
N ARG A 145 13.79 -32.56 -6.19
CA ARG A 145 13.62 -33.87 -5.56
C ARG A 145 14.92 -34.66 -5.70
#